data_AF-A0A1D4LRC5-F1
#
_entry.id   AF-A0A1D4LRC5-F1
#
_cell.length_a   1.000
_cell.length_b   1.000
_cell.length_c   1.000
_cell.angle_alpha   90.00
_cell.angle_beta   90.00
_cell.angle_gamma   90.00
#
_symmetry.space_group_name_H-M   'P 1'
#
loop_
_entity.id
_entity.type
_entity.pdbx_description
1 polymer ?
#
loop_
_entity_poly.entity_id
_entity_poly.type
_entity_poly.pdbx_seq_one_letter_code
_entity_poly.pdbx_strand_id
1 'polypeptide(L)'
;MIRIQDNTIRDGMQQSNVRKSLIIKKEVLKQINKLNINSVEVGMCTTIEDEFNIHQFRDILSPEKELVVLTRLNEKEIKKIVKLKIHNLVVKILLPISDLHIKEKLNFSNKYYIQKIKDCLDILKKDKKRSRYLF
;
A
#
# COMPACT_ATOMS: atom_id res chain seq x y z
N MET A 1 14.09 19.30 -3.10
CA MET A 1 13.77 18.28 -4.12
C MET A 1 12.39 17.72 -3.84
N ILE A 2 11.50 17.70 -4.82
CA ILE A 2 10.10 17.24 -4.67
C ILE A 2 10.01 15.79 -5.15
N ARG A 3 9.30 14.92 -4.42
CA ARG A 3 8.97 13.55 -4.84
C ARG A 3 7.49 13.46 -5.18
N ILE A 4 7.16 12.73 -6.25
CA ILE A 4 5.80 12.56 -6.76
C ILE A 4 5.37 11.09 -6.59
N GLN A 5 4.21 10.90 -5.97
CA GLN A 5 3.50 9.62 -5.91
C GLN A 5 2.26 9.68 -6.80
N ASP A 6 2.14 8.75 -7.74
CA ASP A 6 0.93 8.60 -8.55
C ASP A 6 -0.08 7.68 -7.85
N ASN A 7 -1.34 8.14 -7.71
CA ASN A 7 -2.42 7.39 -7.06
C ASN A 7 -3.52 6.96 -8.05
N THR A 8 -3.29 7.06 -9.35
CA THR A 8 -4.31 6.83 -10.39
C THR A 8 -4.89 5.42 -10.31
N ILE A 9 -4.03 4.39 -10.15
CA ILE A 9 -4.44 2.99 -10.13
C ILE A 9 -5.30 2.65 -8.92
N ARG A 10 -4.99 3.20 -7.74
CA ARG A 10 -5.77 2.98 -6.52
C ARG A 10 -6.96 3.93 -6.46
N ASP A 11 -6.69 5.21 -6.27
CA ASP A 11 -7.71 6.19 -5.88
C ASP A 11 -8.51 6.70 -7.08
N GLY A 12 -7.80 7.00 -8.18
CA GLY A 12 -8.43 7.43 -9.43
C GLY A 12 -9.40 6.39 -9.98
N MET A 13 -9.01 5.11 -10.01
CA MET A 13 -9.86 4.02 -10.48
C MET A 13 -10.89 3.53 -9.45
N GLN A 14 -10.93 4.07 -8.22
CA GLN A 14 -11.97 3.74 -7.26
C GLN A 14 -13.32 4.38 -7.64
N GLN A 15 -13.31 5.43 -8.48
CA GLN A 15 -14.50 6.15 -8.96
C GLN A 15 -15.48 5.23 -9.72
N SER A 16 -16.79 5.51 -9.63
CA SER A 16 -17.85 4.65 -10.18
C SER A 16 -17.89 4.60 -11.70
N ASN A 17 -17.49 5.69 -12.35
CA ASN A 17 -17.49 5.89 -13.81
C ASN A 17 -16.21 5.41 -14.50
N VAL A 18 -15.26 4.81 -13.77
CA VAL A 18 -13.97 4.36 -14.32
C VAL A 18 -13.98 2.85 -14.52
N ARG A 19 -13.49 2.39 -15.68
CA ARG A 19 -13.33 0.96 -15.98
C ARG A 19 -12.18 0.37 -15.15
N LYS A 20 -12.51 -0.60 -14.28
CA LYS A 20 -11.59 -1.12 -13.24
C LYS A 20 -10.90 -2.44 -13.58
N SER A 21 -11.01 -2.91 -14.83
CA SER A 21 -10.47 -4.22 -15.21
C SER A 21 -8.95 -4.25 -15.06
N LEU A 22 -8.42 -5.42 -14.71
CA LEU A 22 -7.00 -5.63 -14.53
C LEU A 22 -6.18 -5.23 -15.77
N ILE A 23 -6.72 -5.51 -16.97
CA ILE A 23 -6.10 -5.14 -18.25
C ILE A 23 -5.91 -3.63 -18.34
N ILE A 24 -6.95 -2.85 -18.04
CA ILE A 24 -6.87 -1.37 -18.07
C ILE A 24 -5.89 -0.85 -17.02
N LYS A 25 -5.89 -1.42 -15.80
CA LYS A 25 -4.91 -1.08 -14.76
C LYS A 25 -3.47 -1.25 -15.25
N LYS A 26 -3.17 -2.39 -15.90
CA LYS A 26 -1.84 -2.67 -16.44
C LYS A 26 -1.45 -1.69 -17.55
N GLU A 27 -2.36 -1.35 -18.46
CA GLU A 27 -2.08 -0.38 -19.52
C GLU A 27 -1.81 1.03 -18.97
N VAL A 28 -2.60 1.49 -18.00
CA VAL A 28 -2.36 2.77 -17.34
C VAL A 28 -1.03 2.75 -16.58
N LEU A 29 -0.72 1.65 -15.88
CA LEU A 29 0.54 1.49 -15.16
C LEU A 29 1.76 1.54 -16.09
N LYS A 30 1.66 0.96 -17.31
CA LYS A 30 2.72 1.07 -18.33
C LYS A 30 2.96 2.51 -18.76
N GLN A 31 1.91 3.34 -18.89
CA GLN A 31 2.08 4.75 -19.23
C GLN A 31 2.70 5.53 -18.07
N ILE A 32 2.21 5.31 -16.86
CA ILE A 32 2.74 5.87 -15.62
C ILE A 32 4.24 5.53 -15.46
N ASN A 33 4.66 4.30 -15.80
CA ASN A 33 6.06 3.89 -15.69
C ASN A 33 7.02 4.66 -16.61
N LYS A 34 6.52 5.27 -17.70
CA LYS A 34 7.35 6.11 -18.59
C LYS A 34 7.60 7.50 -18.02
N LEU A 35 6.82 7.92 -17.04
CA LEU A 35 6.92 9.25 -16.45
C LEU A 35 8.03 9.30 -15.39
N ASN A 36 8.54 10.51 -15.15
CA ASN A 36 9.50 10.78 -14.09
C ASN A 36 8.79 10.96 -12.73
N ILE A 37 8.25 9.86 -12.23
CA ILE A 37 7.61 9.78 -10.91
C ILE A 37 8.39 8.82 -10.00
N ASN A 38 8.27 9.02 -8.69
CA ASN A 38 9.07 8.27 -7.71
C ASN A 38 8.36 7.00 -7.24
N SER A 39 7.04 7.06 -7.08
CA SER A 39 6.27 5.96 -6.52
C SER A 39 4.87 5.85 -7.13
N VAL A 40 4.29 4.65 -7.10
CA VAL A 40 2.94 4.39 -7.63
C VAL A 40 2.14 3.58 -6.63
N GLU A 41 0.97 4.10 -6.23
CA GLU A 41 0.01 3.40 -5.39
C GLU A 41 -0.92 2.51 -6.23
N VAL A 42 -0.77 1.20 -6.08
CA VAL A 42 -1.42 0.21 -6.96
C VAL A 42 -2.65 -0.47 -6.37
N GLY A 43 -2.88 -0.31 -5.06
CA GLY A 43 -4.05 -0.89 -4.41
C GLY A 43 -3.84 -1.25 -2.95
N MET A 44 -4.69 -2.14 -2.47
CA MET A 44 -4.59 -2.80 -1.17
C MET A 44 -4.29 -4.28 -1.37
N CYS A 45 -3.87 -4.98 -0.31
CA CYS A 45 -3.68 -6.43 -0.34
C CYS A 45 -4.58 -7.10 0.70
N THR A 46 -5.82 -7.38 0.32
CA THR A 46 -6.81 -8.00 1.23
C THR A 46 -7.16 -9.41 0.78
N THR A 47 -7.20 -9.67 -0.52
CA THR A 47 -7.54 -10.97 -1.14
C THR A 47 -6.31 -11.67 -1.71
N ILE A 48 -6.43 -12.93 -2.15
CA ILE A 48 -5.35 -13.65 -2.86
C ILE A 48 -5.16 -13.08 -4.27
N GLU A 49 -6.26 -12.65 -4.90
CA GLU A 49 -6.22 -11.99 -6.20
C GLU A 49 -5.40 -10.70 -6.15
N ASP A 50 -5.52 -9.93 -5.05
CA ASP A 50 -4.70 -8.74 -4.85
C ASP A 50 -3.20 -9.07 -4.79
N GLU A 51 -2.81 -10.16 -4.11
CA GLU A 51 -1.39 -10.58 -4.06
C GLU A 51 -0.86 -10.82 -5.47
N PHE A 52 -1.59 -11.59 -6.27
CA PHE A 52 -1.22 -11.89 -7.65
C PHE A 52 -1.13 -10.61 -8.50
N ASN A 53 -2.12 -9.72 -8.38
CA ASN A 53 -2.14 -8.45 -9.10
C ASN A 53 -0.95 -7.56 -8.73
N ILE A 54 -0.59 -7.49 -7.44
CA ILE A 54 0.55 -6.68 -6.97
C ILE A 54 1.87 -7.18 -7.56
N HIS A 55 2.08 -8.50 -7.65
CA HIS A 55 3.24 -9.05 -8.35
C HIS A 55 3.28 -8.65 -9.82
N GLN A 56 2.14 -8.77 -10.53
CA GLN A 56 2.06 -8.35 -11.92
C GLN A 56 2.29 -6.85 -12.12
N PHE A 57 1.89 -6.01 -11.17
CA PHE A 57 2.18 -4.57 -11.20
C PHE A 57 3.66 -4.28 -10.95
N ARG A 58 4.31 -5.04 -10.06
CA ARG A 58 5.75 -4.95 -9.84
C ARG A 58 6.53 -5.24 -11.12
N ASP A 59 6.13 -6.27 -11.87
CA ASP A 59 6.80 -6.67 -13.12
C ASP A 59 6.71 -5.59 -14.21
N ILE A 60 5.70 -4.73 -14.15
CA ILE A 60 5.50 -3.62 -15.11
C ILE A 60 6.35 -2.40 -14.75
N LEU A 61 6.51 -2.10 -13.46
CA LEU A 61 7.21 -0.91 -12.99
C LEU A 61 8.74 -1.09 -13.03
N SER A 62 9.45 -0.03 -13.44
CA SER A 62 10.91 0.02 -13.34
C SER A 62 11.38 -0.24 -11.90
N PRO A 63 12.45 -1.03 -11.68
CA PRO A 63 12.92 -1.40 -10.34
C PRO A 63 13.23 -0.19 -9.46
N GLU A 64 13.61 0.95 -10.05
CA GLU A 64 13.88 2.23 -9.37
C GLU A 64 12.62 2.87 -8.75
N LYS A 65 11.42 2.56 -9.28
CA LYS A 65 10.16 3.12 -8.78
C LYS A 65 9.62 2.31 -7.61
N GLU A 66 9.19 3.02 -6.58
CA GLU A 66 8.55 2.41 -5.39
C GLU A 66 7.13 1.93 -5.74
N LEU A 67 6.83 0.68 -5.42
CA LEU A 67 5.49 0.12 -5.51
C LEU A 67 4.80 0.34 -4.14
N VAL A 68 3.76 1.15 -4.11
CA VAL A 68 3.06 1.50 -2.86
C VAL A 68 1.78 0.67 -2.74
N VAL A 69 1.64 -0.03 -1.61
CA VAL A 69 0.43 -0.76 -1.26
C VAL A 69 -0.19 -0.14 -0.01
N LEU A 70 -1.45 0.29 -0.15
CA LEU A 70 -2.22 0.91 0.92
C LEU A 70 -2.83 -0.17 1.83
N THR A 71 -2.84 0.06 3.13
CA THR A 71 -3.57 -0.76 4.09
C THR A 71 -4.17 0.11 5.18
N ARG A 72 -5.20 -0.40 5.86
CA ARG A 72 -5.73 0.23 7.07
C ARG A 72 -4.83 -0.13 8.25
N LEU A 73 -5.17 0.39 9.43
CA LEU A 73 -4.55 -0.05 10.69
C LEU A 73 -4.98 -1.48 11.07
N ASN A 74 -4.48 -2.47 10.31
CA ASN A 74 -4.83 -3.87 10.43
C ASN A 74 -3.57 -4.75 10.33
N GLU A 75 -3.23 -5.41 11.43
CA GLU A 75 -2.04 -6.26 11.50
C GLU A 75 -2.04 -7.43 10.50
N LYS A 76 -3.21 -8.01 10.21
CA LYS A 76 -3.31 -9.16 9.29
C LYS A 76 -2.98 -8.72 7.87
N GLU A 77 -3.53 -7.60 7.44
CA GLU A 77 -3.24 -7.00 6.12
C GLU A 77 -1.76 -6.60 6.01
N ILE A 78 -1.20 -5.95 7.04
CA ILE A 78 0.22 -5.59 7.08
C ILE A 78 1.11 -6.83 6.95
N LYS A 79 0.84 -7.88 7.75
CA LYS A 79 1.58 -9.15 7.67
C LYS A 79 1.48 -9.79 6.28
N LYS A 80 0.34 -9.66 5.61
CA LYS A 80 0.11 -10.17 4.26
C LYS A 80 0.97 -9.43 3.23
N ILE A 81 0.96 -8.09 3.27
CA ILE A 81 1.77 -7.24 2.38
C ILE A 81 3.26 -7.51 2.57
N VAL A 82 3.73 -7.58 3.81
CA VAL A 82 5.14 -7.85 4.14
C VAL A 82 5.60 -9.21 3.60
N LYS A 83 4.74 -10.23 3.60
CA LYS A 83 5.06 -11.56 3.08
C LYS A 83 5.24 -11.62 1.56
N LEU A 84 4.81 -10.60 0.81
CA LEU A 84 4.98 -10.56 -0.64
C LEU A 84 6.45 -10.55 -1.07
N LYS A 85 7.37 -10.08 -0.20
CA LYS A 85 8.82 -10.01 -0.46
C LYS A 85 9.16 -9.35 -1.81
N ILE A 86 8.48 -8.25 -2.11
CA ILE A 86 8.64 -7.50 -3.35
C ILE A 86 9.74 -6.43 -3.19
N HIS A 87 10.61 -6.32 -4.19
CA HIS A 87 11.61 -5.25 -4.25
C HIS A 87 10.99 -3.85 -4.35
N ASN A 88 11.55 -2.89 -3.61
CA ASN A 88 11.07 -1.50 -3.54
C ASN A 88 9.57 -1.38 -3.22
N LEU A 89 9.07 -2.25 -2.34
CA LEU A 89 7.73 -2.19 -1.79
C LEU A 89 7.63 -1.17 -0.65
N VAL A 90 6.62 -0.31 -0.70
CA VAL A 90 6.28 0.65 0.36
C VAL A 90 4.89 0.31 0.90
N VAL A 91 4.81 0.08 2.21
CA VAL A 91 3.53 -0.11 2.92
C VAL A 91 3.04 1.24 3.41
N LYS A 92 1.93 1.73 2.84
CA LYS A 92 1.29 2.98 3.24
C LYS A 92 0.11 2.66 4.15
N ILE A 93 0.14 3.14 5.40
CA ILE A 93 -0.94 2.92 6.37
C ILE A 93 -1.84 4.15 6.41
N LEU A 94 -3.13 3.96 6.11
CA LEU A 94 -4.15 4.98 6.29
C LEU A 94 -4.68 4.97 7.72
N LEU A 95 -4.57 6.11 8.40
CA LEU A 95 -4.95 6.29 9.80
C LEU A 95 -6.01 7.39 9.95
N PRO A 96 -7.24 7.08 10.40
CA PRO A 96 -8.18 8.13 10.81
C PRO A 96 -7.75 8.75 12.14
N ILE A 97 -7.44 10.06 12.15
CA ILE A 97 -6.96 10.77 13.34
C ILE A 97 -8.00 11.65 14.03
N SER A 98 -9.11 11.96 13.35
CA SER A 98 -10.14 12.83 13.94
C SER A 98 -10.88 12.11 15.07
N ASP A 99 -11.17 12.83 16.15
CA ASP A 99 -11.96 12.33 17.29
C ASP A 99 -13.27 11.68 16.85
N LEU A 100 -13.99 12.29 15.89
CA LEU A 100 -15.24 11.75 15.35
C LEU A 100 -15.06 10.33 14.81
N HIS A 101 -14.01 10.09 14.02
CA HIS A 101 -13.72 8.75 13.50
C HIS A 101 -13.28 7.79 14.60
N ILE A 102 -12.44 8.23 15.54
CA ILE A 102 -11.87 7.35 16.57
C ILE A 102 -12.95 6.92 17.57
N LYS A 103 -13.74 7.87 18.07
CA LYS A 103 -14.74 7.65 19.11
C LYS A 103 -16.05 7.11 18.55
N GLU A 104 -16.58 7.72 17.50
CA GLU A 104 -17.94 7.36 17.02
C GLU A 104 -17.91 6.21 16.00
N LYS A 105 -16.98 6.24 15.04
CA LYS A 105 -16.95 5.23 13.97
C LYS A 105 -16.22 3.94 14.37
N LEU A 106 -15.07 4.09 15.03
CA LEU A 106 -14.25 2.95 15.44
C LEU A 106 -14.56 2.49 16.86
N ASN A 107 -15.22 3.32 17.67
CA ASN A 107 -15.51 3.05 19.08
C ASN A 107 -14.27 2.65 19.88
N PHE A 108 -13.17 3.38 19.66
CA PHE A 108 -11.91 3.14 20.34
C PHE A 108 -11.59 4.24 21.35
N SER A 109 -10.95 3.84 22.46
CA SER A 109 -10.29 4.81 23.33
C SER A 109 -8.98 5.28 22.68
N ASN A 110 -8.58 6.53 22.94
CA ASN A 110 -7.31 7.08 22.45
C ASN A 110 -6.10 6.21 22.85
N LYS A 111 -6.10 5.68 24.08
CA LYS A 111 -5.03 4.80 24.58
C LYS A 111 -4.95 3.50 23.77
N TYR A 112 -6.10 2.87 23.51
CA TYR A 112 -6.15 1.66 22.68
C TYR A 112 -5.73 1.96 21.24
N TYR A 113 -6.17 3.08 20.68
CA TYR A 113 -5.82 3.46 19.30
C TYR A 113 -4.32 3.69 19.12
N ILE A 114 -3.67 4.42 20.04
CA ILE A 114 -2.22 4.61 20.05
C ILE A 114 -1.49 3.27 20.18
N GLN A 115 -1.96 2.36 21.04
CA GLN A 115 -1.35 1.05 21.19
C GLN A 115 -1.44 0.25 19.88
N LYS A 116 -2.61 0.24 19.23
CA LYS A 116 -2.82 -0.42 17.94
C LYS A 116 -1.88 0.11 16.85
N ILE A 117 -1.61 1.42 16.83
CA ILE A 117 -0.62 2.03 15.93
C ILE A 117 0.79 1.47 16.21
N LYS A 118 1.21 1.43 17.48
CA LYS A 118 2.52 0.91 17.88
C LYS A 118 2.70 -0.55 17.45
N ASP A 119 1.69 -1.39 17.70
CA ASP A 119 1.73 -2.81 17.37
C ASP A 119 1.90 -3.04 15.86
N CYS A 120 1.17 -2.27 15.05
CA CYS A 120 1.30 -2.30 13.59
C CYS A 120 2.69 -1.85 13.09
N LEU A 121 3.24 -0.79 13.68
CA LEU A 121 4.58 -0.31 13.33
C LEU A 121 5.68 -1.30 13.72
N ASP A 122 5.52 -2.02 14.83
CA ASP A 122 6.50 -2.99 15.29
C ASP A 122 6.58 -4.23 14.39
N ILE A 123 5.46 -4.63 13.75
CA ILE A 123 5.47 -5.66 12.70
C ILE A 123 6.40 -5.24 11.54
N LEU A 124 6.24 -4.00 11.06
CA LEU A 124 7.04 -3.47 9.95
C LEU A 124 8.53 -3.35 10.31
N LYS A 125 8.86 -2.91 11.53
CA LYS A 125 10.26 -2.80 12.00
C LYS A 125 10.97 -4.16 12.06
N LYS A 126 10.27 -5.20 12.55
CA LYS A 126 10.83 -6.55 12.66
C LYS A 126 11.20 -7.13 11.30
N ASP A 127 10.39 -6.86 10.29
CA ASP A 127 10.66 -7.34 8.93
C ASP A 127 11.83 -6.62 8.26
N LYS A 128 11.93 -5.29 8.40
CA LYS A 128 13.08 -4.52 7.90
C LYS A 128 14.42 -5.01 8.46
N LYS A 129 14.43 -5.51 9.72
CA LYS A 129 15.61 -6.16 10.30
C LYS A 129 15.93 -7.50 9.65
N ARG A 130 14.93 -8.29 9.23
CA ARG A 130 15.14 -9.59 8.56
C ARG A 130 15.61 -9.42 7.11
N SER A 131 15.06 -8.45 6.39
CA SER A 131 15.41 -8.23 4.97
C SER A 131 16.85 -7.73 4.77
N ARG A 132 17.52 -7.20 5.81
CA ARG A 132 18.95 -6.82 5.77
C ARG A 132 19.92 -7.99 5.87
N TYR A 133 19.46 -9.21 6.15
CA TYR A 133 20.30 -10.42 6.25
C TYR A 133 20.17 -11.35 5.03
N LEU A 134 19.49 -10.91 3.98
CA LEU A 134 19.43 -11.59 2.69
C LEU A 134 20.31 -10.79 1.72
N PHE A 135 21.62 -11.07 1.79
CA PHE A 135 22.59 -10.73 0.75
C PHE A 135 22.98 -12.02 0.03
#